data_AF-A0A0B2WKB5-F1
#
_entry.id   AF-A0A0B2WKB5-F1
#
_cell.length_a   1.000
_cell.length_b   1.000
_cell.length_c   1.000
_cell.angle_alpha   90.00
_cell.angle_beta   90.00
_cell.angle_gamma   90.00
#
_symmetry.space_group_name_H-M   'P 1'
#
loop_
_entity.id
_entity.type
_entity.pdbx_description
1 polymer ?
#
loop_
_entity_poly.entity_id
_entity_poly.type
_entity_poly.pdbx_seq_one_letter_code
_entity_poly.pdbx_strand_id
1 'polypeptide(L)'
;MSSSRQPDILQLYYIPLFRVRDTPLRSLYRLYEDLCSKNIIMMSYECDYYFYHAEARWQLCRIPDPMEPDPTRYALLASFAEALVSAFNWRLELGLQRDGTQIEGQDPMKVPLETAPQWASKVRPLAEKLDLRPHDENSSDPIFLQRNILASTGYLFCV
;
A
#
# COMPACT_ATOMS: atom_id res chain seq x y z
N MET A 1 -1.98 -20.87 12.69
CA MET A 1 -1.38 -21.09 11.36
C MET A 1 -0.11 -20.26 11.31
N SER A 2 1.02 -20.94 11.11
CA SER A 2 2.37 -20.44 11.34
C SER A 2 2.79 -19.39 10.32
N SER A 3 3.37 -18.29 10.83
CA SER A 3 4.19 -17.28 10.17
C SER A 3 4.78 -17.72 8.81
N SER A 4 4.14 -17.30 7.71
CA SER A 4 4.73 -17.30 6.38
C SER A 4 5.46 -15.97 6.12
N ARG A 5 6.27 -15.50 7.08
CA ARG A 5 7.26 -14.47 6.77
C ARG A 5 8.14 -15.01 5.65
N GLN A 6 8.24 -14.28 4.56
CA GLN A 6 9.24 -14.51 3.52
C GLN A 6 10.50 -13.74 3.96
N PRO A 7 11.46 -14.34 4.69
CA PRO A 7 12.63 -13.63 5.22
C PRO A 7 13.47 -12.98 4.10
N ASP A 8 13.32 -13.52 2.90
CA ASP A 8 14.12 -13.22 1.72
C ASP A 8 13.36 -12.38 0.68
N ILE A 9 12.24 -11.75 1.06
CA ILE A 9 11.36 -11.02 0.13
C ILE A 9 12.10 -9.92 -0.65
N LEU A 10 13.04 -9.23 0.00
CA LEU A 10 13.86 -8.22 -0.66
C LEU A 10 14.73 -8.82 -1.75
N GLN A 11 15.26 -10.04 -1.56
CA GLN A 11 16.05 -10.72 -2.58
C GLN A 11 15.16 -11.20 -3.74
N LEU A 12 13.91 -11.63 -3.44
CA LEU A 12 12.94 -12.01 -4.46
C LEU A 12 12.59 -10.84 -5.39
N TYR A 13 12.54 -9.59 -4.89
CA TYR A 13 12.32 -8.42 -5.73
C TYR A 13 13.39 -8.25 -6.82
N TYR A 14 14.60 -8.76 -6.63
CA TYR A 14 15.66 -8.71 -7.66
C TYR A 14 15.57 -9.86 -8.68
N ILE A 15 14.67 -10.82 -8.49
CA ILE A 15 14.49 -11.95 -9.40
C ILE A 15 13.41 -11.58 -10.44
N PRO A 16 13.75 -11.43 -11.75
CA PRO A 16 12.79 -11.00 -12.75
C PRO A 16 11.55 -11.89 -12.84
N LEU A 17 11.75 -13.21 -12.68
CA LEU A 17 10.67 -14.19 -12.73
C LEU A 17 9.67 -14.04 -11.57
N PHE A 18 10.14 -13.62 -10.39
CA PHE A 18 9.27 -13.30 -9.27
C PHE A 18 8.43 -12.06 -9.58
N ARG A 19 9.07 -10.94 -9.95
CA ARG A 19 8.39 -9.67 -10.30
C ARG A 19 7.32 -9.83 -11.37
N VAL A 20 7.61 -10.61 -12.42
CA VAL A 20 6.68 -10.86 -13.53
C VAL A 20 5.45 -11.63 -13.05
N ARG A 21 5.61 -12.58 -12.12
CA ARG A 21 4.52 -13.41 -11.58
C ARG A 21 3.80 -12.81 -10.38
N ASP A 22 4.39 -11.80 -9.78
CA ASP A 22 3.82 -11.13 -8.64
C ASP A 22 2.65 -10.23 -9.07
N THR A 23 1.83 -9.84 -8.11
CA THR A 23 0.60 -9.10 -8.37
C THR A 23 0.39 -7.98 -7.35
N PRO A 24 -0.32 -6.91 -7.75
CA PRO A 24 -0.72 -5.82 -6.84
C PRO A 24 -1.41 -6.30 -5.58
N LEU A 25 -2.29 -7.29 -5.71
CA LEU A 25 -3.04 -7.82 -4.58
C LEU A 25 -2.11 -8.52 -3.57
N ARG A 26 -1.16 -9.35 -4.04
CA ARG A 26 -0.16 -9.98 -3.18
C ARG A 26 0.71 -8.96 -2.45
N SER A 27 1.11 -7.89 -3.13
CA SER A 27 1.84 -6.76 -2.54
C SER A 27 1.03 -6.09 -1.42
N LEU A 28 -0.28 -5.90 -1.63
CA LEU A 28 -1.19 -5.38 -0.62
C LEU A 28 -1.28 -6.27 0.64
N TYR A 29 -1.24 -7.59 0.48
CA TYR A 29 -1.16 -8.51 1.64
C TYR A 29 0.16 -8.41 2.38
N ARG A 30 1.28 -8.18 1.68
CA ARG A 30 2.57 -7.99 2.33
C ARG A 30 2.59 -6.71 3.16
N LEU A 31 2.03 -5.61 2.65
CA LEU A 31 1.80 -4.39 3.45
C LEU A 31 0.93 -4.65 4.69
N TYR A 32 -0.14 -5.43 4.53
CA TYR A 32 -0.98 -5.88 5.65
C TYR A 32 -0.18 -6.67 6.70
N GLU A 33 0.64 -7.64 6.27
CA GLU A 33 1.49 -8.43 7.16
C GLU A 33 2.54 -7.56 7.88
N ASP A 34 3.14 -6.61 7.16
CA ASP A 34 4.12 -5.68 7.73
C ASP A 34 3.49 -4.80 8.82
N LEU A 35 2.30 -4.24 8.58
CA LEU A 35 1.59 -3.47 9.59
C LEU A 35 1.18 -4.32 10.79
N CYS A 36 0.57 -5.48 10.58
CA CYS A 36 0.18 -6.37 11.66
C CYS A 36 1.39 -6.85 12.49
N SER A 37 2.56 -6.96 11.88
CA SER A 37 3.79 -7.35 12.55
C SER A 37 4.64 -6.18 13.03
N LYS A 38 4.14 -4.94 12.89
CA LYS A 38 4.82 -3.68 13.26
C LYS A 38 6.18 -3.50 12.56
N ASN A 39 6.34 -4.08 11.38
CA ASN A 39 7.55 -4.01 10.59
C ASN A 39 7.51 -2.82 9.63
N ILE A 40 7.59 -1.64 10.20
CA ILE A 40 7.51 -0.35 9.51
C ILE A 40 8.54 -0.19 8.38
N ILE A 41 9.74 -0.75 8.53
CA ILE A 41 10.80 -0.69 7.52
C ILE A 41 10.42 -1.50 6.29
N MET A 42 9.89 -2.71 6.49
CA MET A 42 9.45 -3.56 5.38
C MET A 42 8.24 -2.97 4.66
N MET A 43 7.34 -2.30 5.39
CA MET A 43 6.24 -1.57 4.79
C MET A 43 6.73 -0.47 3.83
N SER A 44 7.80 0.26 4.16
CA SER A 44 8.42 1.21 3.23
C SER A 44 8.98 0.51 1.99
N TYR A 45 9.72 -0.59 2.15
CA TYR A 45 10.26 -1.33 1.02
C TYR A 45 9.18 -1.92 0.10
N GLU A 46 8.08 -2.44 0.66
CA GLU A 46 6.96 -2.95 -0.12
C GLU A 46 6.22 -1.82 -0.83
N CYS A 47 6.07 -0.64 -0.19
CA CYS A 47 5.52 0.56 -0.84
C CYS A 47 6.34 0.97 -2.06
N ASP A 48 7.68 0.99 -1.94
CA ASP A 48 8.59 1.30 -3.05
C ASP A 48 8.54 0.25 -4.14
N TYR A 49 8.58 -1.02 -3.76
CA TYR A 49 8.45 -2.13 -4.70
C TYR A 49 7.16 -2.00 -5.51
N TYR A 50 6.03 -1.72 -4.87
CA TYR A 50 4.77 -1.48 -5.55
C TYR A 50 4.88 -0.26 -6.47
N PHE A 51 5.35 0.88 -5.97
CA PHE A 51 5.41 2.13 -6.74
C PHE A 51 6.21 1.98 -8.04
N TYR A 52 7.35 1.28 -7.99
CA TYR A 52 8.24 1.09 -9.15
C TYR A 52 7.75 0.06 -10.17
N HIS A 53 6.58 -0.54 -9.94
CA HIS A 53 5.88 -1.27 -10.99
C HIS A 53 5.08 -0.31 -11.87
N ALA A 54 5.70 0.14 -12.96
CA ALA A 54 5.08 1.07 -13.92
C ALA A 54 4.05 0.42 -14.85
N GLU A 55 3.96 -0.91 -14.91
CA GLU A 55 3.04 -1.58 -15.83
C GLU A 55 1.59 -1.30 -15.44
N ALA A 56 0.72 -1.09 -16.43
CA ALA A 56 -0.67 -0.70 -16.17
C ALA A 56 -1.47 -1.73 -15.33
N ARG A 57 -1.03 -2.98 -15.19
CA ARG A 57 -1.64 -3.97 -14.29
C ARG A 57 -1.46 -3.62 -12.81
N TRP A 58 -0.49 -2.75 -12.49
CA TRP A 58 -0.14 -2.29 -11.14
C TRP A 58 -0.73 -0.93 -10.77
N GLN A 59 -1.64 -0.37 -11.58
CA GLN A 59 -2.41 0.80 -11.17
C GLN A 59 -3.31 0.45 -9.97
N LEU A 60 -3.40 1.34 -8.99
CA LEU A 60 -4.17 1.08 -7.75
C LEU A 60 -5.65 0.80 -8.06
N CYS A 61 -6.22 1.50 -9.04
CA CYS A 61 -7.62 1.34 -9.45
C CYS A 61 -7.94 -0.04 -10.04
N ARG A 62 -6.92 -0.82 -10.43
CA ARG A 62 -7.04 -2.14 -11.05
C ARG A 62 -6.78 -3.29 -10.09
N ILE A 63 -6.52 -3.02 -8.81
CA ILE A 63 -6.43 -4.09 -7.81
C ILE A 63 -7.76 -4.87 -7.81
N PRO A 64 -7.76 -6.19 -8.09
CA PRO A 64 -8.97 -6.97 -8.07
C PRO A 64 -9.53 -7.05 -6.65
N ASP A 65 -10.85 -7.10 -6.52
CA ASP A 65 -11.52 -7.31 -5.23
C ASP A 65 -11.15 -8.69 -4.68
N PRO A 66 -10.50 -8.78 -3.50
CA PRO A 66 -10.15 -10.07 -2.92
C PRO A 66 -11.36 -10.83 -2.36
N MET A 67 -12.52 -10.19 -2.21
CA MET A 67 -13.71 -10.76 -1.58
C MET A 67 -13.37 -11.37 -0.21
N GLU A 68 -12.59 -10.64 0.60
CA GLU A 68 -12.07 -11.13 1.87
C GLU A 68 -13.19 -11.56 2.83
N PRO A 69 -13.22 -12.83 3.29
CA PRO A 69 -14.22 -13.28 4.24
C PRO A 69 -14.03 -12.69 5.64
N ASP A 70 -12.78 -12.38 6.02
CA ASP A 70 -12.48 -11.74 7.30
C ASP A 70 -12.68 -10.22 7.18
N PRO A 71 -13.67 -9.63 7.87
CA PRO A 71 -13.96 -8.21 7.76
C PRO A 71 -12.79 -7.34 8.21
N THR A 72 -11.99 -7.81 9.18
CA THR A 72 -10.81 -7.12 9.68
C THR A 72 -9.75 -6.98 8.59
N ARG A 73 -9.38 -8.11 7.97
CA ARG A 73 -8.45 -8.11 6.84
C ARG A 73 -8.98 -7.29 5.67
N TYR A 74 -10.27 -7.41 5.35
CA TYR A 74 -10.84 -6.66 4.23
C TYR A 74 -10.75 -5.14 4.44
N ALA A 75 -11.06 -4.69 5.65
CA ALA A 75 -10.95 -3.28 6.02
C ALA A 75 -9.50 -2.78 5.96
N LEU A 76 -8.53 -3.58 6.39
CA LEU A 76 -7.12 -3.23 6.31
C LEU A 76 -6.63 -3.12 4.86
N LEU A 77 -6.97 -4.09 4.00
CA LEU A 77 -6.61 -4.05 2.58
C LEU A 77 -7.24 -2.84 1.88
N ALA A 78 -8.51 -2.54 2.16
CA ALA A 78 -9.19 -1.36 1.60
C ALA A 78 -8.50 -0.05 2.03
N SER A 79 -8.16 0.06 3.33
CA SER A 79 -7.44 1.23 3.85
C SER A 79 -6.06 1.39 3.23
N PHE A 80 -5.33 0.29 3.00
CA PHE A 80 -4.05 0.37 2.30
C PHE A 80 -4.20 0.79 0.84
N ALA A 81 -5.17 0.23 0.12
CA ALA A 81 -5.39 0.59 -1.27
C ALA A 81 -5.67 2.10 -1.43
N GLU A 82 -6.37 2.71 -0.47
CA GLU A 82 -6.62 4.15 -0.42
C GLU A 82 -5.41 4.95 0.09
N ALA A 83 -4.69 4.49 1.12
CA ALA A 83 -3.51 5.17 1.63
C ALA A 83 -2.36 5.23 0.62
N LEU A 84 -2.20 4.17 -0.18
CA LEU A 84 -1.25 4.17 -1.30
C LEU A 84 -1.59 5.22 -2.36
N VAL A 85 -2.87 5.55 -2.57
CA VAL A 85 -3.25 6.63 -3.51
C VAL A 85 -2.68 7.96 -3.02
N SER A 86 -2.83 8.26 -1.74
CA SER A 86 -2.26 9.48 -1.15
C SER A 86 -0.73 9.50 -1.24
N ALA A 87 -0.07 8.39 -0.90
CA ALA A 87 1.38 8.28 -0.96
C ALA A 87 1.92 8.41 -2.39
N PHE A 88 1.29 7.72 -3.36
CA PHE A 88 1.75 7.73 -4.75
C PHE A 88 1.48 9.06 -5.44
N ASN A 89 0.31 9.67 -5.20
CA ASN A 89 0.02 10.99 -5.75
C ASN A 89 0.96 12.05 -5.19
N TRP A 90 1.31 11.98 -3.92
CA TRP A 90 2.33 12.85 -3.34
C TRP A 90 3.70 12.67 -4.02
N ARG A 91 4.13 11.42 -4.28
CA ARG A 91 5.37 11.15 -5.05
C ARG A 91 5.31 11.72 -6.47
N LEU A 92 4.18 11.53 -7.16
CA LEU A 92 3.96 12.08 -8.51
C LEU A 92 3.99 13.61 -8.52
N GLU A 93 3.42 14.26 -7.51
CA GLU A 93 3.44 15.72 -7.32
C GLU A 93 4.86 16.24 -7.08
N LEU A 94 5.74 15.45 -6.46
CA LEU A 94 7.18 15.74 -6.33
C LEU A 94 7.97 15.51 -7.64
N GLY A 95 7.33 15.01 -8.70
CA GLY A 95 7.96 14.74 -9.98
C GLY A 95 8.59 13.35 -10.11
N LEU A 96 8.46 12.49 -9.09
CA LEU A 96 8.92 11.10 -9.13
C LEU A 96 7.95 10.25 -9.95
N GLN A 97 8.46 9.56 -10.97
CA GLN A 97 7.67 8.68 -11.83
C GLN A 97 7.77 7.22 -11.39
N ARG A 98 6.74 6.43 -11.71
CA ARG A 98 6.69 4.97 -11.41
C ARG A 98 7.78 4.17 -12.10
N ASP A 99 8.35 4.66 -13.21
CA ASP A 99 9.47 3.99 -13.89
C ASP A 99 10.84 4.37 -13.30
N GLY A 100 10.86 5.19 -12.23
CA GLY A 100 12.07 5.67 -11.58
C GLY A 100 12.69 6.90 -12.24
N THR A 101 12.07 7.45 -13.29
CA THR A 101 12.49 8.73 -13.85
C THR A 101 12.04 9.90 -12.97
N GLN A 102 12.76 11.01 -13.03
CA GLN A 102 12.41 12.25 -12.33
C GLN A 102 12.25 13.36 -13.36
N ILE A 103 11.13 14.07 -13.32
CA ILE A 103 10.86 15.20 -14.21
C ILE A 103 11.24 16.48 -13.47
N GLU A 104 12.38 17.08 -13.82
CA GLU A 104 12.80 18.38 -13.31
C GLU A 104 12.22 19.51 -14.18
N GLY A 105 11.46 20.42 -13.56
CA GLY A 105 11.12 21.71 -14.15
C GLY A 105 9.93 21.74 -15.12
N GLN A 106 8.89 22.48 -14.71
CA GLN A 106 7.95 23.26 -15.55
C GLN A 106 7.40 22.64 -16.84
N ASP A 107 6.90 21.42 -16.80
CA ASP A 107 5.51 21.15 -17.18
C ASP A 107 5.19 19.76 -16.64
N PRO A 108 4.38 19.61 -15.59
CA PRO A 108 3.90 18.29 -15.21
C PRO A 108 2.99 17.85 -16.34
N MET A 109 3.56 17.21 -17.36
CA MET A 109 2.84 16.32 -18.27
C MET A 109 1.94 15.53 -17.34
N LYS A 110 0.62 15.77 -17.40
CA LYS A 110 -0.33 15.36 -16.36
C LYS A 110 -0.33 13.84 -16.29
N VAL A 111 0.60 13.28 -15.52
CA VAL A 111 0.62 11.86 -15.21
C VAL A 111 -0.71 11.63 -14.51
N PRO A 112 -1.55 10.73 -15.04
CA PRO A 112 -2.83 10.47 -14.41
C PRO A 112 -2.58 10.09 -12.96
N LEU A 113 -3.18 10.86 -12.04
CA LEU A 113 -3.12 10.55 -10.63
C LEU A 113 -3.73 9.17 -10.39
N GLU A 114 -3.18 8.46 -9.42
CA GLU A 114 -3.71 7.20 -8.96
C GLU A 114 -5.09 7.42 -8.34
N THR A 115 -5.93 6.40 -8.49
CA THR A 115 -7.27 6.34 -7.89
C THR A 115 -7.46 5.00 -7.22
N ALA A 116 -8.25 4.97 -6.15
CA ALA A 116 -8.49 3.74 -5.39
C ALA A 116 -9.34 2.75 -6.21
N PRO A 117 -9.21 1.44 -5.98
CA PRO A 117 -10.07 0.47 -6.62
C PRO A 117 -11.51 0.61 -6.11
N GLN A 118 -12.50 0.42 -6.99
CA GLN A 118 -13.91 0.68 -6.69
C GLN A 118 -14.46 -0.16 -5.52
N TRP A 119 -13.86 -1.32 -5.23
CA TRP A 119 -14.29 -2.18 -4.12
C TRP A 119 -13.91 -1.58 -2.76
N ALA A 120 -12.79 -0.85 -2.66
CA ALA A 120 -12.29 -0.35 -1.38
C ALA A 120 -13.30 0.59 -0.71
N SER A 121 -13.93 1.48 -1.49
CA SER A 121 -14.96 2.41 -0.99
C SER A 121 -16.25 1.75 -0.53
N LYS A 122 -16.48 0.47 -0.89
CA LYS A 122 -17.66 -0.31 -0.47
C LYS A 122 -17.42 -1.05 0.83
N VAL A 123 -16.18 -1.15 1.30
CA VAL A 123 -15.83 -1.86 2.53
C VAL A 123 -16.27 -1.05 3.75
N ARG A 124 -17.08 -1.67 4.60
CA ARG A 124 -17.63 -1.02 5.79
C ARG A 124 -16.58 -0.87 6.90
N PRO A 125 -16.75 0.11 7.81
CA PRO A 125 -15.96 0.19 9.03
C PRO A 125 -16.14 -1.05 9.92
N LEU A 126 -15.12 -1.35 10.72
CA LEU A 126 -15.20 -2.42 11.72
C LEU A 126 -16.20 -2.06 12.82
N ALA A 127 -16.86 -3.08 13.39
CA ALA A 127 -17.80 -2.89 14.49
C ALA A 127 -17.11 -2.35 15.76
N GLU A 128 -15.90 -2.84 16.02
CA GLU A 128 -15.06 -2.43 17.13
C GLU A 128 -13.80 -1.74 16.62
N LYS A 129 -13.23 -0.88 17.46
CA LYS A 129 -12.01 -0.17 17.12
C LYS A 129 -10.81 -1.10 17.19
N LEU A 130 -10.06 -1.20 16.10
CA LEU A 130 -8.82 -1.97 16.04
C LEU A 130 -7.62 -1.04 16.21
N ASP A 131 -6.80 -1.25 17.23
CA ASP A 131 -5.56 -0.48 17.44
C ASP A 131 -4.32 -1.28 17.03
N LEU A 132 -3.68 -0.83 15.94
CA LEU A 132 -2.44 -1.39 15.40
C LEU A 132 -1.25 -0.45 15.58
N ARG A 133 -1.42 0.69 16.26
CA ARG A 133 -0.32 1.64 16.44
C ARG A 133 0.81 1.04 17.29
N PRO A 134 2.06 1.47 17.07
CA PRO A 134 3.10 1.34 18.08
C PRO A 134 2.67 2.00 19.39
N HIS A 135 3.18 1.50 20.53
CA HIS A 135 2.77 1.98 21.87
C HIS A 135 3.02 3.48 22.08
N ASP A 136 3.97 4.06 21.35
CA ASP A 136 4.44 5.44 21.52
C ASP A 136 3.83 6.42 20.48
N GLU A 137 2.95 5.94 19.58
CA GLU A 137 2.35 6.76 18.54
C GLU A 137 0.89 7.12 18.83
N ASN A 138 0.63 8.41 18.96
CA ASN A 138 -0.72 8.93 19.18
C ASN A 138 -1.44 9.30 17.89
N SER A 139 -0.73 9.55 16.79
CA SER A 139 -1.32 9.86 15.49
C SER A 139 -1.86 8.60 14.81
N SER A 140 -2.95 8.76 14.06
CA SER A 140 -3.51 7.73 13.19
C SER A 140 -3.81 8.32 11.83
N ASP A 141 -3.62 7.52 10.79
CA ASP A 141 -3.99 7.91 9.43
C ASP A 141 -5.51 8.13 9.32
N PRO A 142 -5.98 9.28 8.81
CA PRO A 142 -7.39 9.55 8.55
C PRO A 142 -8.11 8.51 7.69
N ILE A 143 -7.42 7.89 6.73
CA ILE A 143 -7.94 6.85 5.84
C ILE A 143 -8.24 5.57 6.64
N PHE A 144 -7.36 5.17 7.55
CA PHE A 144 -7.59 4.02 8.42
C PHE A 144 -8.68 4.30 9.46
N LEU A 145 -8.75 5.54 9.96
CA LEU A 145 -9.79 5.98 10.89
C LEU A 145 -11.21 5.84 10.31
N GLN A 146 -11.40 6.04 9.00
CA GLN A 146 -12.69 5.84 8.35
C GLN A 146 -13.24 4.42 8.55
N ARG A 147 -12.35 3.44 8.78
CA ARG A 147 -12.73 2.04 8.99
C ARG A 147 -12.63 1.58 10.45
N ASN A 148 -12.60 2.50 11.40
CA ASN A 148 -12.39 2.22 12.84
C ASN A 148 -11.04 1.55 13.14
N ILE A 149 -10.01 1.82 12.33
CA ILE A 149 -8.67 1.29 12.54
C ILE A 149 -7.75 2.45 12.95
N LEU A 150 -6.98 2.23 14.02
CA LEU A 150 -5.88 3.10 14.41
C LEU A 150 -4.59 2.50 13.88
N ALA A 151 -3.96 3.18 12.93
CA ALA A 151 -2.71 2.73 12.31
C ALA A 151 -1.89 3.93 11.85
N SER A 152 -0.59 3.74 11.80
CA SER A 152 0.36 4.74 11.31
C SER A 152 0.92 4.30 9.97
N THR A 153 0.86 5.20 9.01
CA THR A 153 1.21 5.00 7.59
C THR A 153 2.33 5.94 7.16
N GLY A 154 2.96 6.67 8.08
CA GLY A 154 4.00 7.66 7.75
C GLY A 154 5.14 7.07 6.88
N TYR A 155 5.39 5.78 7.04
CA TYR A 155 6.36 4.99 6.28
C TYR A 155 6.01 4.74 4.81
N LEU A 156 4.76 4.99 4.39
CA LEU A 156 4.37 4.99 2.99
C LEU A 156 4.88 6.23 2.23
N PHE A 157 5.21 7.30 2.95
CA PHE A 157 5.67 8.58 2.41
C PHE A 157 7.20 8.72 2.42
N CYS A 158 7.95 7.64 2.70
CA CYS A 158 9.39 7.63 2.50
C CYS A 158 9.71 7.70 1.00
N VAL A 159 10.77 8.44 0.65
CA VAL A 159 11.37 8.57 -0.69
C VAL A 159 12.88 8.48 -0.57
#